data_AF-A0A5S4H4J3-F1
#
_entry.id   AF-A0A5S4H4J3-F1
#
_cell.length_a   1.000
_cell.length_b   1.000
_cell.length_c   1.000
_cell.angle_alpha   90.00
_cell.angle_beta   90.00
_cell.angle_gamma   90.00
#
_symmetry.space_group_name_H-M   'P 1'
#
loop_
_entity.id
_entity.type
_entity.pdbx_description
1 polymer ?
#
loop_
_entity_poly.entity_id
_entity_poly.type
_entity_poly.pdbx_seq_one_letter_code
_entity_poly.pdbx_strand_id
1 'polypeptide(L)'
;MTATPTPPTTPTAIIVGAGSAGMMAALTAAERGVPVLVLDAAGTVGGTLNVATGQLSAAGTLLQRRRGITDSPDAHYADIMRISRNTADPTLVRLAVDNAARTLDWLTENGMEFLPDHPVEGFAHEPYTAARYYWGPEFGRSILRVLRRAFDAQVAAGRITLSLNTALTGLVLSGRRVTAVTATGPEGERTYPATSVLLATGGYNSNPDLFRELSGHPAYGGNSYPHSTGGGLEAARRAGAALRGHENYLCSFGVVMDRPGLGTKMEFRHVHHPQDRAPWEIYVNTEGRRFVAEDEPSVDAREHALLEQPELRRYVVFDARVLRDSPPMITGRTNAELLDLFDVHPMFTAAPTLAELAAKTGLPADALAATVADYNAALDSGGPDPFGRRHRPVRLEEGPFYAIRVQGASVTSTVGLAVGADLRVLDEAGEPFENLSAAGELLGSGQLMGKSFCGGMMATPAMTFGLLYGEALATNGA
;
A
#
# COMPACT_ATOMS: atom_id res chain seq x y z
N MET A 1 14.64 27.42 -16.48
CA MET A 1 13.33 27.08 -17.07
C MET A 1 13.60 26.53 -18.46
N THR A 2 13.76 25.21 -18.57
CA THR A 2 13.77 24.54 -19.88
C THR A 2 12.35 24.59 -20.43
N ALA A 3 12.19 25.08 -21.66
CA ALA A 3 10.89 25.15 -22.32
C ALA A 3 10.20 23.78 -22.27
N THR A 4 8.91 23.75 -21.93
CA THR A 4 8.08 22.54 -22.03
C THR A 4 8.18 22.04 -23.46
N PRO A 5 8.58 20.78 -23.72
CA PRO A 5 8.67 20.27 -25.08
C PRO A 5 7.29 20.39 -25.76
N THR A 6 7.27 20.84 -27.01
CA THR A 6 6.03 20.97 -27.78
C THR A 6 5.36 19.60 -27.88
N PRO A 7 4.09 19.45 -27.48
CA PRO A 7 3.39 18.18 -27.60
C PRO A 7 3.37 17.66 -29.04
N PRO A 8 3.36 16.35 -29.25
CA PRO A 8 3.15 15.80 -30.57
C PRO A 8 1.77 16.24 -31.09
N THR A 9 1.76 16.77 -32.32
CA THR A 9 0.53 17.12 -33.05
C THR A 9 -0.05 15.92 -33.80
N THR A 10 0.71 14.84 -33.90
CA THR A 10 0.29 13.56 -34.49
C THR A 10 -0.16 12.57 -33.41
N PRO A 11 -1.13 11.68 -33.72
CA PRO A 11 -1.53 10.63 -32.80
C PRO A 11 -0.33 9.81 -32.30
N THR A 12 -0.24 9.60 -30.99
CA THR A 12 0.85 8.84 -30.34
C THR A 12 0.33 7.96 -29.21
N ALA A 13 1.16 7.05 -28.70
CA ALA A 13 0.86 6.34 -27.47
C ALA A 13 1.06 7.28 -26.27
N ILE A 14 0.02 7.43 -25.46
CA ILE A 14 0.00 8.32 -24.29
C ILE A 14 0.00 7.49 -23.02
N ILE A 15 0.89 7.83 -22.10
CA ILE A 15 0.97 7.26 -20.76
C ILE A 15 0.69 8.38 -19.76
N VAL A 16 -0.31 8.20 -18.91
CA VAL A 16 -0.70 9.18 -17.91
C VAL A 16 -0.25 8.69 -16.53
N GLY A 17 0.72 9.39 -15.95
CA GLY A 17 1.39 9.06 -14.69
C GLY A 17 2.80 8.54 -14.94
N ALA A 18 3.81 9.22 -14.42
CA ALA A 18 5.22 8.86 -14.43
C ALA A 18 5.64 8.20 -13.10
N GLY A 19 4.77 7.34 -12.56
CA GLY A 19 5.10 6.44 -11.44
C GLY A 19 5.80 5.16 -11.91
N SER A 20 5.92 4.16 -11.04
CA SER A 20 6.58 2.89 -11.36
C SER A 20 6.02 2.20 -12.62
N ALA A 21 4.70 2.14 -12.76
CA ALA A 21 4.04 1.54 -13.92
C ALA A 21 4.27 2.34 -15.21
N GLY A 22 4.00 3.65 -15.19
CA GLY A 22 4.12 4.46 -16.41
C GLY A 22 5.56 4.69 -16.86
N MET A 23 6.52 4.80 -15.92
CA MET A 23 7.94 4.84 -16.27
C MET A 23 8.38 3.54 -16.94
N MET A 24 8.01 2.37 -16.39
CA MET A 24 8.31 1.08 -17.01
C MET A 24 7.67 0.93 -18.38
N ALA A 25 6.40 1.31 -18.53
CA ALA A 25 5.72 1.30 -19.82
C ALA A 25 6.43 2.15 -20.88
N ALA A 26 6.81 3.37 -20.52
CA ALA A 26 7.47 4.28 -21.43
C ALA A 26 8.89 3.81 -21.79
N LEU A 27 9.61 3.25 -20.82
CA LEU A 27 10.93 2.64 -21.02
C LEU A 27 10.87 1.49 -22.03
N THR A 28 10.00 0.51 -21.77
CA THR A 28 9.87 -0.67 -22.63
C THR A 28 9.36 -0.31 -24.02
N ALA A 29 8.47 0.69 -24.14
CA ALA A 29 8.05 1.23 -25.43
C ALA A 29 9.22 1.89 -26.19
N ALA A 30 10.00 2.73 -25.51
CA ALA A 30 11.13 3.44 -26.10
C ALA A 30 12.25 2.51 -26.54
N GLU A 31 12.54 1.44 -25.79
CA GLU A 31 13.49 0.38 -26.16
C GLU A 31 13.10 -0.33 -27.46
N ARG A 32 11.80 -0.36 -27.77
CA ARG A 32 11.23 -0.93 -29.00
C ARG A 32 11.07 0.10 -30.12
N GLY A 33 11.53 1.33 -29.91
CA GLY A 33 11.45 2.42 -30.90
C GLY A 33 10.05 3.02 -31.04
N VAL A 34 9.14 2.77 -30.09
CA VAL A 34 7.81 3.40 -30.07
C VAL A 34 7.90 4.75 -29.36
N PRO A 35 7.66 5.89 -30.03
CA PRO A 35 7.63 7.18 -29.37
C PRO A 35 6.40 7.27 -28.45
N VAL A 36 6.59 7.80 -27.26
CA VAL A 36 5.53 7.96 -26.26
C VAL A 36 5.49 9.35 -25.67
N LEU A 37 4.28 9.81 -25.36
CA LEU A 37 4.04 11.01 -24.55
C LEU A 37 3.68 10.56 -23.12
N VAL A 38 4.42 11.07 -22.14
CA VAL A 38 4.16 10.85 -20.71
C VAL A 38 3.65 12.15 -20.10
N LEU A 39 2.46 12.12 -19.51
CA LEU A 39 1.85 13.24 -18.78
C LEU A 39 1.85 12.93 -17.28
N ASP A 40 2.33 13.85 -16.44
CA ASP A 40 2.23 13.70 -14.99
C ASP A 40 1.79 15.01 -14.33
N ALA A 41 0.86 14.92 -13.38
CA ALA A 41 0.36 16.07 -12.61
C ALA A 41 1.41 16.65 -11.66
N ALA A 42 2.41 15.86 -11.25
CA ALA A 42 3.48 16.27 -10.37
C ALA A 42 4.60 17.00 -11.11
N GLY A 43 5.35 17.81 -10.37
CA GLY A 43 6.57 18.47 -10.85
C GLY A 43 7.81 17.57 -10.92
N THR A 44 7.66 16.28 -10.60
CA THR A 44 8.74 15.28 -10.66
C THR A 44 8.17 13.89 -10.94
N VAL A 45 8.95 13.03 -11.58
CA VAL A 45 8.61 11.62 -11.78
C VAL A 45 8.77 10.79 -10.49
N GLY A 46 8.28 9.55 -10.54
CA GLY A 46 8.43 8.52 -9.51
C GLY A 46 7.14 8.20 -8.76
N GLY A 47 6.19 9.14 -8.72
CA GLY A 47 4.92 8.95 -8.02
C GLY A 47 5.12 8.48 -6.58
N THR A 48 4.36 7.45 -6.19
CA THR A 48 4.41 6.85 -4.85
C THR A 48 5.78 6.28 -4.45
N LEU A 49 6.69 5.96 -5.39
CA LEU A 49 8.04 5.50 -5.05
C LEU A 49 8.84 6.52 -4.21
N ASN A 50 8.49 7.80 -4.27
CA ASN A 50 9.12 8.85 -3.45
C ASN A 50 8.88 8.70 -1.94
N VAL A 51 7.79 8.02 -1.56
CA VAL A 51 7.33 7.87 -0.17
C VAL A 51 7.09 6.41 0.25
N ALA A 52 7.01 5.49 -0.71
CA ALA A 52 6.74 4.08 -0.45
C ALA A 52 7.89 3.39 0.28
N THR A 53 7.55 2.38 1.08
CA THR A 53 8.53 1.43 1.59
C THR A 53 9.17 0.59 0.48
N GLY A 54 8.54 0.45 -0.69
CA GLY A 54 9.17 -0.19 -1.87
C GLY A 54 9.36 -1.70 -1.74
N GLN A 55 8.39 -2.37 -1.14
CA GLN A 55 8.37 -3.84 -1.03
C GLN A 55 8.18 -4.47 -2.40
N LEU A 56 8.92 -5.55 -2.69
CA LEU A 56 8.82 -6.31 -3.93
C LEU A 56 8.69 -7.80 -3.63
N SER A 57 7.97 -8.53 -4.47
CA SER A 57 7.96 -10.00 -4.45
C SER A 57 8.09 -10.58 -5.86
N ALA A 58 8.85 -11.66 -6.00
CA ALA A 58 8.92 -12.45 -7.23
C ALA A 58 9.51 -13.83 -6.96
N ALA A 59 9.01 -14.84 -7.67
CA ALA A 59 9.47 -16.22 -7.57
C ALA A 59 10.18 -16.66 -8.85
N GLY A 60 11.26 -17.42 -8.71
CA GLY A 60 12.10 -17.86 -9.83
C GLY A 60 13.09 -16.81 -10.33
N THR A 61 13.51 -15.86 -9.49
CA THR A 61 14.49 -14.81 -9.87
C THR A 61 15.91 -15.37 -10.04
N LEU A 62 16.77 -14.65 -10.78
CA LEU A 62 18.21 -14.95 -10.83
C LEU A 62 18.85 -14.93 -9.44
N LEU A 63 18.42 -14.03 -8.55
CA LEU A 63 18.98 -13.93 -7.21
C LEU A 63 18.59 -15.13 -6.33
N GLN A 64 17.36 -15.64 -6.41
CA GLN A 64 16.97 -16.89 -5.73
C GLN A 64 17.84 -18.05 -6.19
N ARG A 65 18.03 -18.22 -7.50
CA ARG A 65 18.89 -19.27 -8.06
C ARG A 65 20.33 -19.16 -7.54
N ARG A 66 20.91 -17.96 -7.52
CA ARG A 66 22.26 -17.72 -6.99
C ARG A 66 22.41 -18.06 -5.50
N ARG A 67 21.32 -18.00 -4.74
CA ARG A 67 21.27 -18.36 -3.31
C ARG A 67 20.79 -19.79 -3.05
N GLY A 68 20.60 -20.60 -4.09
CA GLY A 68 20.10 -21.98 -3.94
C GLY A 68 18.63 -22.07 -3.51
N ILE A 69 17.86 -20.99 -3.63
CA ILE A 69 16.42 -20.97 -3.32
C ILE A 69 15.66 -21.47 -4.55
N THR A 70 14.90 -22.55 -4.39
CA THR A 70 14.00 -23.08 -5.43
C THR A 70 12.61 -22.53 -5.19
N ASP A 71 12.06 -21.85 -6.19
CA ASP A 71 10.74 -21.23 -6.13
C ASP A 71 10.14 -21.15 -7.54
N SER A 72 8.84 -20.91 -7.65
CA SER A 72 8.14 -20.86 -8.94
C SER A 72 6.99 -19.86 -8.94
N PRO A 73 6.62 -19.32 -10.11
CA PRO A 73 5.40 -18.53 -10.26
C PRO A 73 4.15 -19.24 -9.72
N ASP A 74 4.05 -20.56 -9.83
CA ASP A 74 2.90 -21.32 -9.31
C ASP A 74 2.85 -21.35 -7.78
N ALA A 75 4.00 -21.52 -7.13
CA ALA A 75 4.11 -21.43 -5.68
C ALA A 75 3.81 -20.00 -5.18
N HIS A 76 4.21 -18.98 -5.95
CA HIS A 76 3.88 -17.59 -5.65
C HIS A 76 2.38 -17.33 -5.76
N TYR A 77 1.76 -17.75 -6.87
CA TYR A 77 0.31 -17.67 -7.06
C TYR A 77 -0.44 -18.35 -5.90
N ALA A 78 -0.07 -19.57 -5.54
CA ALA A 78 -0.71 -20.31 -4.46
C ALA A 78 -0.63 -19.57 -3.11
N ASP A 79 0.50 -18.92 -2.82
CA ASP A 79 0.64 -18.11 -1.61
C ASP A 79 -0.23 -16.86 -1.64
N ILE A 80 -0.31 -16.15 -2.77
CA ILE A 80 -1.20 -14.98 -2.89
C ILE A 80 -2.64 -15.39 -2.69
N MET A 81 -3.08 -16.48 -3.32
CA MET A 81 -4.45 -16.96 -3.16
C MET A 81 -4.73 -17.45 -1.73
N ARG A 82 -3.75 -18.07 -1.07
CA ARG A 82 -3.85 -18.46 0.35
C ARG A 82 -3.97 -17.25 1.27
N ILE A 83 -3.03 -16.31 1.18
CA ILE A 83 -2.96 -15.12 2.05
C ILE A 83 -4.22 -14.28 1.84
N SER A 84 -4.57 -14.00 0.59
CA SER A 84 -5.78 -13.23 0.23
C SER A 84 -7.10 -13.96 0.48
N ARG A 85 -7.11 -15.17 1.05
CA ARG A 85 -8.33 -15.95 1.30
C ARG A 85 -9.15 -16.19 0.02
N ASN A 86 -8.46 -16.35 -1.11
CA ASN A 86 -9.01 -16.47 -2.48
C ASN A 86 -9.87 -15.28 -2.93
N THR A 87 -9.60 -14.07 -2.43
CA THR A 87 -10.36 -12.86 -2.80
C THR A 87 -9.62 -11.94 -3.77
N ALA A 88 -8.32 -12.16 -4.00
CA ALA A 88 -7.59 -11.48 -5.08
C ALA A 88 -8.07 -11.97 -6.46
N ASP A 89 -7.95 -11.12 -7.48
CA ASP A 89 -8.30 -11.50 -8.85
C ASP A 89 -7.28 -12.54 -9.38
N PRO A 90 -7.70 -13.79 -9.63
CA PRO A 90 -6.78 -14.85 -10.01
C PRO A 90 -6.11 -14.59 -11.36
N THR A 91 -6.79 -13.88 -12.27
CA THR A 91 -6.25 -13.57 -13.60
C THR A 91 -5.11 -12.57 -13.49
N LEU A 92 -5.31 -11.49 -12.72
CA LEU A 92 -4.29 -10.46 -12.54
C LEU A 92 -3.14 -10.94 -11.67
N VAL A 93 -3.42 -11.72 -10.62
CA VAL A 93 -2.37 -12.35 -9.82
C VAL A 93 -1.53 -13.27 -10.69
N ARG A 94 -2.14 -14.14 -11.50
CA ARG A 94 -1.42 -15.04 -12.42
C ARG A 94 -0.53 -14.26 -13.38
N LEU A 95 -1.09 -13.26 -14.06
CA LEU A 95 -0.36 -12.39 -14.98
C LEU A 95 0.85 -11.73 -14.31
N ALA A 96 0.67 -11.23 -13.08
CA ALA A 96 1.73 -10.59 -12.33
C ALA A 96 2.84 -11.57 -11.95
N VAL A 97 2.50 -12.70 -11.33
CA VAL A 97 3.51 -13.61 -10.79
C VAL A 97 4.27 -14.39 -11.86
N ASP A 98 3.69 -14.62 -13.05
CA ASP A 98 4.38 -15.19 -14.22
C ASP A 98 5.50 -14.29 -14.75
N ASN A 99 5.33 -12.97 -14.60
CA ASN A 99 6.24 -11.96 -15.16
C ASN A 99 7.08 -11.25 -14.08
N ALA A 100 6.82 -11.53 -12.80
CA ALA A 100 7.47 -10.87 -11.66
C ALA A 100 8.99 -11.07 -11.66
N ALA A 101 9.47 -12.29 -11.91
CA ALA A 101 10.91 -12.58 -11.90
C ALA A 101 11.66 -11.77 -12.95
N ARG A 102 11.09 -11.69 -14.16
CA ARG A 102 11.63 -10.90 -15.25
C ARG A 102 11.72 -9.41 -14.90
N THR A 103 10.69 -8.86 -14.25
CA THR A 103 10.70 -7.45 -13.81
C THR A 103 11.79 -7.19 -12.76
N LEU A 104 11.95 -8.09 -11.78
CA LEU A 104 12.98 -7.96 -10.75
C LEU A 104 14.40 -8.20 -11.28
N ASP A 105 14.56 -9.12 -12.23
CA ASP A 105 15.83 -9.39 -12.89
C ASP A 105 16.25 -8.17 -13.72
N TRP A 106 15.33 -7.51 -14.46
CA TRP A 106 15.60 -6.24 -15.14
C TRP A 106 16.06 -5.14 -14.19
N LEU A 107 15.43 -5.01 -13.01
CA LEU A 107 15.88 -4.05 -11.99
C LEU A 107 17.32 -4.36 -11.54
N THR A 108 17.61 -5.64 -11.29
CA THR A 108 18.93 -6.11 -10.85
C THR A 108 20.00 -5.82 -11.91
N GLU A 109 19.72 -6.11 -13.17
CA GLU A 109 20.61 -5.85 -14.31
C GLU A 109 20.88 -4.34 -14.50
N ASN A 110 19.93 -3.49 -14.13
CA ASN A 110 20.05 -2.04 -14.18
C ASN A 110 20.61 -1.40 -12.90
N GLY A 111 21.11 -2.21 -11.96
CA GLY A 111 21.83 -1.75 -10.77
C GLY A 111 20.97 -1.61 -9.52
N MET A 112 19.84 -2.31 -9.44
CA MET A 112 19.11 -2.46 -8.18
C MET A 112 19.92 -3.29 -7.20
N GLU A 113 20.15 -2.73 -6.02
CA GLU A 113 20.71 -3.44 -4.87
C GLU A 113 19.59 -3.76 -3.89
N PHE A 114 19.53 -5.02 -3.47
CA PHE A 114 18.65 -5.46 -2.40
C PHE A 114 19.41 -5.52 -1.07
N LEU A 115 18.67 -5.49 0.04
CA LEU A 115 19.22 -5.73 1.36
C LEU A 115 19.97 -7.08 1.42
N PRO A 116 21.09 -7.18 2.15
CA PRO A 116 21.97 -8.36 2.13
C PRO A 116 21.25 -9.69 2.43
N ASP A 117 20.28 -9.68 3.34
CA ASP A 117 19.59 -10.90 3.76
C ASP A 117 18.41 -11.28 2.84
N HIS A 118 18.10 -10.46 1.83
CA HIS A 118 16.97 -10.70 0.93
C HIS A 118 17.35 -11.58 -0.28
N PRO A 119 16.44 -12.44 -0.77
CA PRO A 119 15.04 -12.53 -0.37
C PRO A 119 14.81 -13.24 0.97
N VAL A 120 13.71 -12.88 1.63
CA VAL A 120 13.18 -13.49 2.85
C VAL A 120 11.71 -13.89 2.64
N GLU A 121 11.10 -14.59 3.60
CA GLU A 121 9.67 -14.96 3.58
C GLU A 121 8.74 -13.75 3.76
N GLY A 122 9.27 -12.64 4.27
CA GLY A 122 8.53 -11.41 4.58
C GLY A 122 8.16 -11.34 6.06
N PHE A 123 8.12 -10.12 6.60
CA PHE A 123 7.84 -9.87 8.03
C PHE A 123 6.88 -8.71 8.27
N ALA A 124 6.68 -7.83 7.27
CA ALA A 124 5.81 -6.67 7.40
C ALA A 124 4.31 -7.02 7.32
N HIS A 125 3.99 -8.13 6.65
CA HIS A 125 2.65 -8.66 6.43
C HIS A 125 2.68 -10.18 6.60
N GLU A 126 1.55 -10.86 6.37
CA GLU A 126 1.49 -12.32 6.45
C GLU A 126 2.59 -12.96 5.57
N PRO A 127 3.43 -13.83 6.14
CA PRO A 127 4.60 -14.34 5.44
C PRO A 127 4.24 -15.30 4.30
N TYR A 128 5.12 -15.29 3.30
CA TYR A 128 5.16 -16.30 2.25
C TYR A 128 5.68 -17.64 2.78
N THR A 129 5.40 -18.73 2.07
CA THR A 129 5.96 -20.05 2.38
C THR A 129 7.38 -20.26 1.83
N ALA A 130 7.89 -19.29 1.04
CA ALA A 130 9.25 -19.32 0.51
C ALA A 130 9.86 -17.91 0.51
N ALA A 131 11.19 -17.87 0.54
CA ALA A 131 11.96 -16.63 0.49
C ALA A 131 11.88 -15.96 -0.89
N ARG A 132 10.95 -15.00 -1.03
CA ARG A 132 10.66 -14.29 -2.30
C ARG A 132 10.29 -12.82 -2.14
N TYR A 133 10.45 -12.28 -0.93
CA TYR A 133 10.20 -10.89 -0.60
C TYR A 133 11.52 -10.11 -0.57
N TYR A 134 11.55 -8.93 -1.19
CA TYR A 134 12.74 -8.11 -1.45
C TYR A 134 12.52 -6.67 -0.97
N TRP A 135 13.61 -6.06 -0.49
CA TRP A 135 13.66 -4.64 -0.16
C TRP A 135 14.96 -4.01 -0.63
N GLY A 136 14.89 -2.77 -1.09
CA GLY A 136 16.06 -1.92 -1.33
C GLY A 136 16.49 -1.18 -0.05
N PRO A 137 17.78 -0.78 0.06
CA PRO A 137 18.31 -0.09 1.24
C PRO A 137 17.69 1.29 1.49
N GLU A 138 17.15 1.93 0.44
CA GLU A 138 16.44 3.23 0.52
C GLU A 138 14.96 3.08 0.14
N PHE A 139 14.36 1.93 0.46
CA PHE A 139 12.93 1.69 0.24
C PHE A 139 12.52 1.90 -1.23
N GLY A 140 11.37 2.55 -1.48
CA GLY A 140 10.89 2.86 -2.84
C GLY A 140 11.86 3.71 -3.66
N ARG A 141 12.73 4.48 -3.01
CA ARG A 141 13.73 5.31 -3.69
C ARG A 141 14.83 4.49 -4.35
N SER A 142 15.14 3.29 -3.84
CA SER A 142 16.06 2.37 -4.53
C SER A 142 15.53 1.97 -5.89
N ILE A 143 14.23 1.65 -5.99
CA ILE A 143 13.55 1.33 -7.26
C ILE A 143 13.54 2.57 -8.16
N LEU A 144 13.14 3.73 -7.60
CA LEU A 144 13.07 4.98 -8.36
C LEU A 144 14.42 5.36 -8.96
N ARG A 145 15.53 5.17 -8.23
CA ARG A 145 16.88 5.50 -8.73
C ARG A 145 17.19 4.75 -10.02
N VAL A 146 16.87 3.46 -10.07
CA VAL A 146 17.09 2.59 -11.24
C VAL A 146 16.19 3.02 -12.39
N LEU A 147 14.88 3.14 -12.14
CA LEU A 147 13.91 3.56 -13.15
C LEU A 147 14.23 4.95 -13.71
N ARG A 148 14.55 5.91 -12.85
CA ARG A 148 14.83 7.30 -13.21
C ARG A 148 16.04 7.39 -14.12
N ARG A 149 17.13 6.68 -13.81
CA ARG A 149 18.33 6.66 -14.63
C ARG A 149 18.03 6.19 -16.05
N ALA A 150 17.34 5.07 -16.20
CA ALA A 150 16.97 4.54 -17.50
C ALA A 150 16.01 5.48 -18.23
N PHE A 151 14.99 6.00 -17.51
CA PHE A 151 13.93 6.83 -18.08
C PHE A 151 14.50 8.17 -18.61
N ASP A 152 15.34 8.84 -17.82
CA ASP A 152 15.98 10.09 -18.22
C ASP A 152 16.86 9.92 -19.45
N ALA A 153 17.52 8.78 -19.62
CA ALA A 153 18.30 8.49 -20.82
C ALA A 153 17.41 8.41 -22.08
N GLN A 154 16.20 7.83 -21.95
CA GLN A 154 15.24 7.76 -23.06
C GLN A 154 14.59 9.13 -23.38
N VAL A 155 14.36 9.96 -22.35
CA VAL A 155 13.91 11.35 -22.51
C VAL A 155 14.99 12.18 -23.21
N ALA A 156 16.24 12.11 -22.76
CA ALA A 156 17.37 12.83 -23.35
C ALA A 156 17.61 12.43 -24.82
N ALA A 157 17.34 11.17 -25.16
CA ALA A 157 17.41 10.66 -26.53
C ALA A 157 16.20 11.04 -27.40
N GLY A 158 15.21 11.77 -26.87
CA GLY A 158 14.01 12.19 -27.59
C GLY A 158 13.00 11.08 -27.89
N ARG A 159 13.16 9.89 -27.30
CA ARG A 159 12.24 8.75 -27.48
C ARG A 159 11.03 8.83 -26.56
N ILE A 160 11.18 9.50 -25.41
CA ILE A 160 10.08 9.82 -24.48
C ILE A 160 9.89 11.33 -24.45
N THR A 161 8.69 11.80 -24.76
CA THR A 161 8.28 13.19 -24.49
C THR A 161 7.64 13.26 -23.12
N LEU A 162 8.25 13.98 -22.17
CA LEU A 162 7.74 14.12 -20.80
C LEU A 162 7.11 15.50 -20.58
N SER A 163 5.88 15.52 -20.05
CA SER A 163 5.18 16.74 -19.63
C SER A 163 4.79 16.64 -18.15
N LEU A 164 5.52 17.37 -17.31
CA LEU A 164 5.27 17.48 -15.87
C LEU A 164 4.35 18.67 -15.57
N ASN A 165 3.72 18.65 -14.39
CA ASN A 165 2.68 19.60 -14.00
C ASN A 165 1.49 19.63 -15.00
N THR A 166 1.20 18.50 -15.63
CA THR A 166 0.16 18.33 -16.64
C THR A 166 -0.82 17.25 -16.19
N ALA A 167 -1.94 17.67 -15.60
CA ALA A 167 -2.93 16.79 -14.99
C ALA A 167 -4.01 16.38 -16.00
N LEU A 168 -4.28 15.09 -16.13
CA LEU A 168 -5.41 14.57 -16.91
C LEU A 168 -6.74 15.14 -16.39
N THR A 169 -7.56 15.65 -17.31
CA THR A 169 -8.90 16.16 -17.02
C THR A 169 -10.01 15.33 -17.65
N GLY A 170 -9.71 14.58 -18.71
CA GLY A 170 -10.72 13.79 -19.41
C GLY A 170 -10.19 12.90 -20.54
N LEU A 171 -11.09 12.04 -21.02
CA LEU A 171 -10.89 11.15 -22.16
C LEU A 171 -11.87 11.57 -23.26
N VAL A 172 -11.41 11.63 -24.50
CA VAL A 172 -12.24 11.91 -25.68
C VAL A 172 -12.53 10.61 -26.41
N LEU A 173 -13.81 10.27 -26.58
CA LEU A 173 -14.23 8.99 -27.10
C LEU A 173 -14.85 9.09 -28.50
N SER A 174 -14.65 8.04 -29.30
CA SER A 174 -15.44 7.71 -30.49
C SER A 174 -15.83 6.23 -30.39
N GLY A 175 -17.09 5.97 -30.00
CA GLY A 175 -17.49 4.61 -29.61
C GLY A 175 -16.68 4.11 -28.41
N ARG A 176 -16.06 2.94 -28.53
CA ARG A 176 -15.22 2.31 -27.49
C ARG A 176 -13.75 2.71 -27.55
N ARG A 177 -13.38 3.61 -28.47
CA ARG A 177 -12.02 4.08 -28.69
C ARG A 177 -11.80 5.44 -28.04
N VAL A 178 -10.71 5.58 -27.32
CA VAL A 178 -10.19 6.88 -26.87
C VAL A 178 -9.36 7.48 -27.99
N THR A 179 -9.84 8.57 -28.59
CA THR A 179 -9.18 9.24 -29.72
C THR A 179 -8.23 10.36 -29.27
N ALA A 180 -8.43 10.87 -28.05
CA ALA A 180 -7.55 11.85 -27.43
C ALA A 180 -7.72 11.86 -25.90
N VAL A 181 -6.76 12.48 -25.21
CA VAL A 181 -6.91 12.84 -23.78
C VAL A 181 -6.88 14.35 -23.62
N THR A 182 -7.64 14.88 -22.67
CA THR A 182 -7.55 16.29 -22.27
C THR A 182 -6.74 16.39 -20.99
N ALA A 183 -5.80 17.34 -20.92
CA ALA A 183 -5.02 17.60 -19.73
C ALA A 183 -4.70 19.09 -19.55
N THR A 184 -4.66 19.53 -18.30
CA THR A 184 -4.36 20.91 -17.91
C THR A 184 -2.91 20.99 -17.43
N GLY A 185 -2.11 21.76 -18.16
CA GLY A 185 -0.73 22.06 -17.82
C GLY A 185 -0.51 23.55 -17.49
N PRO A 186 0.76 23.99 -17.37
CA PRO A 186 1.09 25.40 -17.09
C PRO A 186 0.59 26.40 -18.14
N GLU A 187 0.38 25.93 -19.38
CA GLU A 187 -0.09 26.73 -20.51
C GLU A 187 -1.61 26.61 -20.74
N GLY A 188 -2.33 26.00 -19.79
CA GLY A 188 -3.78 25.77 -19.86
C GLY A 188 -4.16 24.35 -20.30
N GLU A 189 -5.44 24.16 -20.57
CA GLU A 189 -5.98 22.87 -21.04
C GLU A 189 -5.62 22.62 -22.50
N ARG A 190 -5.25 21.37 -22.80
CA ARG A 190 -4.88 20.89 -24.14
C ARG A 190 -5.50 19.53 -24.42
N THR A 191 -5.73 19.25 -25.69
CA THR A 191 -6.17 17.94 -26.19
C THR A 191 -5.01 17.26 -26.93
N TYR A 192 -4.72 16.01 -26.59
CA TYR A 192 -3.61 15.23 -27.13
C TYR A 192 -4.15 14.02 -27.89
N PRO A 193 -4.03 13.96 -29.23
CA PRO A 193 -4.48 12.82 -30.03
C PRO A 193 -3.75 11.53 -29.63
N ALA A 194 -4.51 10.44 -29.45
CA ALA A 194 -4.01 9.19 -28.92
C ALA A 194 -4.25 8.02 -29.88
N THR A 195 -3.23 7.19 -30.09
CA THR A 195 -3.38 5.86 -30.73
C THR A 195 -3.66 4.79 -29.67
N SER A 196 -3.05 4.92 -28.49
CA SER A 196 -3.22 4.06 -27.32
C SER A 196 -3.06 4.89 -26.05
N VAL A 197 -3.79 4.55 -24.98
CA VAL A 197 -3.72 5.25 -23.69
C VAL A 197 -3.50 4.26 -22.56
N LEU A 198 -2.46 4.49 -21.75
CA LEU A 198 -2.28 3.83 -20.45
C LEU A 198 -2.57 4.82 -19.33
N LEU A 199 -3.53 4.50 -18.47
CA LEU A 199 -3.72 5.17 -17.19
C LEU A 199 -2.87 4.48 -16.12
N ALA A 200 -1.85 5.19 -15.63
CA ALA A 200 -0.90 4.76 -14.60
C ALA A 200 -0.80 5.81 -13.48
N THR A 201 -1.94 6.42 -13.12
CA THR A 201 -2.03 7.64 -12.30
C THR A 201 -1.91 7.42 -10.79
N GLY A 202 -1.59 6.19 -10.35
CA GLY A 202 -1.64 5.81 -8.94
C GLY A 202 -3.06 5.76 -8.39
N GLY A 203 -3.17 5.76 -7.07
CA GLY A 203 -4.45 5.66 -6.35
C GLY A 203 -5.08 7.01 -5.97
N TYR A 204 -5.92 6.97 -4.93
CA TYR A 204 -6.71 8.09 -4.40
C TYR A 204 -6.55 8.33 -2.89
N ASN A 205 -5.56 7.69 -2.23
CA ASN A 205 -5.43 7.76 -0.77
C ASN A 205 -5.18 9.18 -0.21
N SER A 206 -4.75 10.14 -1.03
CA SER A 206 -4.61 11.55 -0.66
C SER A 206 -5.89 12.37 -0.86
N ASN A 207 -7.00 11.74 -1.24
CA ASN A 207 -8.34 12.33 -1.31
C ASN A 207 -9.27 11.62 -0.31
N PRO A 208 -9.42 12.15 0.93
CA PRO A 208 -10.20 11.50 1.99
C PRO A 208 -11.67 11.29 1.65
N ASP A 209 -12.26 12.15 0.81
CA ASP A 209 -13.67 12.04 0.43
C ASP A 209 -13.88 10.94 -0.58
N LEU A 210 -13.05 10.89 -1.63
CA LEU A 210 -13.07 9.79 -2.59
C LEU A 210 -12.70 8.45 -1.92
N PHE A 211 -11.77 8.46 -0.98
CA PHE A 211 -11.43 7.26 -0.21
C PHE A 211 -12.63 6.72 0.56
N ARG A 212 -13.36 7.60 1.25
CA ARG A 212 -14.55 7.23 2.02
C ARG A 212 -15.69 6.77 1.11
N GLU A 213 -15.91 7.46 0.01
CA GLU A 213 -16.90 7.09 -1.02
C GLU A 213 -16.63 5.67 -1.55
N LEU A 214 -15.38 5.40 -1.95
CA LEU A 214 -15.04 4.14 -2.61
C LEU A 214 -14.81 2.99 -1.65
N SER A 215 -14.24 3.20 -0.46
CA SER A 215 -13.96 2.11 0.49
C SER A 215 -15.05 1.91 1.54
N GLY A 216 -15.88 2.92 1.81
CA GLY A 216 -16.78 2.93 2.97
C GLY A 216 -16.08 3.18 4.31
N HIS A 217 -14.76 3.41 4.32
CA HIS A 217 -13.96 3.55 5.54
C HIS A 217 -13.31 4.93 5.68
N PRO A 218 -13.00 5.38 6.92
CA PRO A 218 -12.30 6.64 7.17
C PRO A 218 -10.82 6.60 6.71
N ALA A 219 -10.39 7.64 6.01
CA ALA A 219 -9.00 7.83 5.61
C ALA A 219 -8.16 8.45 6.75
N TYR A 220 -7.75 7.65 7.74
CA TYR A 220 -6.93 8.17 8.85
C TYR A 220 -5.49 8.51 8.45
N GLY A 221 -4.86 7.75 7.56
CA GLY A 221 -3.45 7.91 7.20
C GLY A 221 -3.17 9.06 6.22
N GLY A 222 -2.15 9.87 6.50
CA GLY A 222 -1.74 11.03 5.69
C GLY A 222 -0.41 10.88 4.95
N ASN A 223 0.27 9.74 5.04
CA ASN A 223 1.63 9.55 4.49
C ASN A 223 1.66 9.18 2.98
N SER A 224 0.54 9.29 2.28
CA SER A 224 0.43 8.96 0.86
C SER A 224 1.02 10.05 -0.03
N TYR A 225 1.35 9.68 -1.27
CA TYR A 225 1.89 10.63 -2.22
C TYR A 225 0.84 11.71 -2.55
N PRO A 226 1.13 13.02 -2.37
CA PRO A 226 0.10 14.06 -2.44
C PRO A 226 -0.67 14.16 -3.76
N HIS A 227 -0.12 13.66 -4.87
CA HIS A 227 -0.80 13.61 -6.17
C HIS A 227 -1.64 12.35 -6.39
N SER A 228 -1.69 11.41 -5.44
CA SER A 228 -2.58 10.24 -5.47
C SER A 228 -4.01 10.65 -5.06
N THR A 229 -4.66 11.43 -5.92
CA THR A 229 -5.97 12.05 -5.66
C THR A 229 -7.13 11.44 -6.45
N GLY A 230 -6.86 10.41 -7.28
CA GLY A 230 -7.88 9.68 -8.04
C GLY A 230 -8.26 10.25 -9.41
N GLY A 231 -7.52 11.23 -9.95
CA GLY A 231 -7.88 11.89 -11.22
C GLY A 231 -8.06 10.94 -12.41
N GLY A 232 -7.18 9.96 -12.58
CA GLY A 232 -7.32 8.94 -13.63
C GLY A 232 -8.51 8.00 -13.43
N LEU A 233 -8.82 7.67 -12.17
CA LEU A 233 -9.98 6.85 -11.82
C LEU A 233 -11.28 7.58 -12.16
N GLU A 234 -11.39 8.86 -11.80
CA GLU A 234 -12.55 9.69 -12.13
C GLU A 234 -12.73 9.89 -13.64
N ALA A 235 -11.65 10.14 -14.37
CA ALA A 235 -11.70 10.29 -15.82
C ALA A 235 -12.21 9.02 -16.52
N ALA A 236 -11.73 7.85 -16.09
CA ALA A 236 -12.18 6.57 -16.61
C ALA A 236 -13.62 6.24 -16.18
N ARG A 237 -13.99 6.50 -14.91
CA ARG A 237 -15.35 6.32 -14.41
C ARG A 237 -16.38 7.14 -15.19
N ARG A 238 -16.07 8.41 -15.50
CA ARG A 238 -16.90 9.27 -16.36
C ARG A 238 -17.04 8.74 -17.79
N ALA A 239 -16.04 8.01 -18.27
CA ALA A 239 -16.07 7.35 -19.58
C ALA A 239 -16.84 6.01 -19.56
N GLY A 240 -17.35 5.57 -18.41
CA GLY A 240 -18.12 4.33 -18.25
C GLY A 240 -17.29 3.11 -17.81
N ALA A 241 -16.06 3.31 -17.33
CA ALA A 241 -15.23 2.22 -16.82
C ALA A 241 -15.78 1.67 -15.49
N ALA A 242 -15.75 0.35 -15.35
CA ALA A 242 -16.15 -0.35 -14.13
C ALA A 242 -15.08 -0.27 -13.04
N LEU A 243 -15.53 -0.30 -11.78
CA LEU A 243 -14.70 -0.38 -10.58
C LEU A 243 -14.87 -1.73 -9.87
N ARG A 244 -13.82 -2.22 -9.21
CA ARG A 244 -13.83 -3.48 -8.44
C ARG A 244 -12.99 -3.38 -7.16
N GLY A 245 -13.21 -4.33 -6.24
CA GLY A 245 -12.40 -4.52 -5.04
C GLY A 245 -12.90 -3.77 -3.79
N HIS A 246 -14.15 -3.27 -3.79
CA HIS A 246 -14.73 -2.58 -2.63
C HIS A 246 -14.79 -3.48 -1.39
N GLU A 247 -15.23 -4.72 -1.59
CA GLU A 247 -15.36 -5.77 -0.59
C GLU A 247 -14.03 -6.23 0.02
N ASN A 248 -12.90 -5.85 -0.59
CA ASN A 248 -11.56 -6.28 -0.24
C ASN A 248 -10.81 -5.28 0.65
N TYR A 249 -11.50 -4.31 1.26
CA TYR A 249 -10.84 -3.36 2.16
C TYR A 249 -10.21 -4.05 3.37
N LEU A 250 -8.99 -3.62 3.70
CA LEU A 250 -8.27 -3.96 4.92
C LEU A 250 -7.47 -2.72 5.41
N CYS A 251 -7.25 -2.65 6.72
CA CYS A 251 -6.33 -1.70 7.34
C CYS A 251 -5.21 -2.46 8.07
N SER A 252 -4.05 -1.83 8.22
CA SER A 252 -2.99 -2.38 9.08
C SER A 252 -3.45 -2.51 10.53
N PHE A 253 -2.73 -3.28 11.37
CA PHE A 253 -3.02 -3.40 12.82
C PHE A 253 -2.65 -2.15 13.64
N GLY A 254 -2.63 -1.04 12.94
CA GLY A 254 -2.65 0.31 13.42
C GLY A 254 -1.28 0.91 13.70
N VAL A 255 -1.26 2.23 13.66
CA VAL A 255 -0.10 3.08 13.91
C VAL A 255 -0.50 4.17 14.90
N VAL A 256 0.50 4.75 15.57
CA VAL A 256 0.28 5.93 16.40
C VAL A 256 0.35 7.15 15.49
N MET A 257 -0.73 7.91 15.43
CA MET A 257 -0.81 9.15 14.64
C MET A 257 -0.20 10.32 15.42
N ASP A 258 0.28 11.35 14.74
CA ASP A 258 0.76 12.59 15.37
C ASP A 258 -0.34 13.34 16.13
N ARG A 259 -1.57 13.26 15.62
CA ARG A 259 -2.77 13.86 16.21
C ARG A 259 -4.02 13.03 15.84
N PRO A 260 -5.16 13.20 16.54
CA PRO A 260 -6.40 12.58 16.09
C PRO A 260 -6.92 13.24 14.81
N GLY A 261 -7.58 12.46 13.95
CA GLY A 261 -8.30 12.97 12.78
C GLY A 261 -7.99 12.20 11.50
N LEU A 262 -8.61 12.63 10.40
CA LEU A 262 -8.37 12.09 9.06
C LEU A 262 -7.11 12.71 8.43
N GLY A 263 -6.43 11.96 7.56
CA GLY A 263 -5.24 12.41 6.83
C GLY A 263 -4.08 12.82 7.74
N THR A 264 -3.94 12.20 8.91
CA THR A 264 -2.92 12.52 9.92
C THR A 264 -1.63 11.76 9.68
N LYS A 265 -0.51 12.32 10.12
CA LYS A 265 0.80 11.70 9.89
C LYS A 265 0.91 10.47 10.79
N MET A 266 1.32 9.36 10.20
CA MET A 266 1.74 8.17 10.94
C MET A 266 3.11 8.46 11.56
N GLU A 267 3.18 8.54 12.88
CA GLU A 267 4.38 9.00 13.59
C GLU A 267 5.17 7.85 14.23
N PHE A 268 4.49 6.99 15.02
CA PHE A 268 5.15 5.85 15.65
C PHE A 268 4.50 4.52 15.27
N ARG A 269 5.33 3.46 15.32
CA ARG A 269 4.88 2.08 15.13
C ARG A 269 4.96 1.33 16.44
N HIS A 270 3.80 0.87 16.90
CA HIS A 270 3.71 -0.09 18.00
C HIS A 270 4.23 -1.45 17.55
N VAL A 271 5.15 -2.05 18.31
CA VAL A 271 5.70 -3.38 18.05
C VAL A 271 4.68 -4.42 18.53
N HIS A 272 3.85 -4.88 17.61
CA HIS A 272 2.75 -5.82 17.87
C HIS A 272 3.04 -7.23 17.37
N HIS A 273 4.20 -7.50 16.77
CA HIS A 273 4.59 -8.82 16.27
C HIS A 273 5.14 -9.66 17.44
N PRO A 274 4.41 -10.70 17.90
CA PRO A 274 4.84 -11.50 19.06
C PRO A 274 6.15 -12.26 18.81
N GLN A 275 6.52 -12.49 17.55
CA GLN A 275 7.78 -13.10 17.15
C GLN A 275 8.99 -12.19 17.47
N ASP A 276 8.80 -10.88 17.40
CA ASP A 276 9.84 -9.88 17.70
C ASP A 276 9.77 -9.45 19.17
N ARG A 277 8.55 -9.29 19.69
CA ARG A 277 8.28 -8.86 21.05
C ARG A 277 6.97 -9.46 21.55
N ALA A 278 7.07 -10.41 22.49
CA ALA A 278 5.90 -10.93 23.17
C ALA A 278 5.20 -9.81 23.99
N PRO A 279 3.85 -9.72 23.95
CA PRO A 279 3.10 -8.61 24.54
C PRO A 279 2.95 -8.73 26.05
N TRP A 280 3.13 -7.63 26.76
CA TRP A 280 2.89 -7.52 28.21
C TRP A 280 1.60 -6.76 28.50
N GLU A 281 1.29 -5.82 27.62
CA GLU A 281 0.09 -5.01 27.53
C GLU A 281 -1.16 -5.80 27.08
N ILE A 282 -2.34 -5.19 27.22
CA ILE A 282 -3.59 -5.65 26.59
C ILE A 282 -4.03 -4.69 25.48
N TYR A 283 -4.81 -5.18 24.51
CA TYR A 283 -5.43 -4.35 23.47
C TYR A 283 -6.93 -4.26 23.71
N VAL A 284 -7.44 -3.04 23.88
CA VAL A 284 -8.88 -2.80 24.03
C VAL A 284 -9.42 -1.96 22.88
N ASN A 285 -10.66 -2.20 22.47
CA ASN A 285 -11.37 -1.38 21.49
C ASN A 285 -11.91 -0.08 22.13
N THR A 286 -12.64 0.74 21.37
CA THR A 286 -13.23 2.00 21.87
C THR A 286 -14.31 1.80 22.94
N GLU A 287 -14.78 0.56 23.12
CA GLU A 287 -15.79 0.17 24.11
C GLU A 287 -15.15 -0.39 25.39
N GLY A 288 -13.82 -0.30 25.50
CA GLY A 288 -13.06 -0.75 26.67
C GLY A 288 -12.92 -2.26 26.79
N ARG A 289 -13.16 -3.02 25.72
CA ARG A 289 -13.12 -4.50 25.72
C ARG A 289 -11.96 -5.04 24.89
N ARG A 290 -11.35 -6.14 25.36
CA ARG A 290 -10.42 -6.95 24.54
C ARG A 290 -11.18 -7.59 23.37
N PHE A 291 -10.47 -7.82 22.26
CA PHE A 291 -11.06 -8.36 21.03
C PHE A 291 -10.16 -9.33 20.27
N VAL A 292 -8.93 -9.57 20.76
CA VAL A 292 -7.94 -10.43 20.11
C VAL A 292 -6.97 -10.98 21.16
N ALA A 293 -6.37 -12.14 20.89
CA ALA A 293 -5.18 -12.55 21.62
C ALA A 293 -4.01 -11.65 21.22
N GLU A 294 -3.44 -10.92 22.18
CA GLU A 294 -2.38 -9.96 21.88
C GLU A 294 -1.12 -10.63 21.30
N ASP A 295 -0.94 -11.94 21.52
CA ASP A 295 0.15 -12.77 20.97
C ASP A 295 -0.27 -13.63 19.76
N GLU A 296 -1.35 -13.26 19.07
CA GLU A 296 -1.76 -13.84 17.79
C GLU A 296 -0.62 -13.71 16.76
N PRO A 297 -0.02 -14.84 16.30
CA PRO A 297 1.12 -14.80 15.40
C PRO A 297 0.80 -14.26 14.01
N SER A 298 -0.41 -14.53 13.48
CA SER A 298 -0.80 -14.08 12.13
C SER A 298 -1.00 -12.57 12.11
N VAL A 299 -0.34 -11.90 11.15
CA VAL A 299 -0.53 -10.46 10.92
C VAL A 299 -1.93 -10.22 10.36
N ASP A 300 -2.32 -11.05 9.39
CA ASP A 300 -3.62 -10.98 8.73
C ASP A 300 -4.77 -11.17 9.73
N ALA A 301 -4.68 -12.13 10.66
CA ALA A 301 -5.69 -12.34 11.70
C ALA A 301 -5.87 -11.11 12.60
N ARG A 302 -4.78 -10.45 13.00
CA ARG A 302 -4.81 -9.22 13.80
C ARG A 302 -5.44 -8.07 13.03
N GLU A 303 -5.05 -7.87 11.77
CA GLU A 303 -5.59 -6.82 10.89
C GLU A 303 -7.10 -6.99 10.68
N HIS A 304 -7.56 -8.22 10.44
CA HIS A 304 -8.99 -8.53 10.40
C HIS A 304 -9.70 -8.30 11.73
N ALA A 305 -9.08 -8.66 12.86
CA ALA A 305 -9.67 -8.39 14.16
C ALA A 305 -9.88 -6.88 14.40
N LEU A 306 -8.95 -6.03 13.96
CA LEU A 306 -9.07 -4.57 14.03
C LEU A 306 -10.10 -4.00 13.06
N LEU A 307 -10.23 -4.59 11.86
CA LEU A 307 -11.21 -4.16 10.85
C LEU A 307 -12.65 -4.21 11.39
N GLU A 308 -12.96 -5.19 12.24
CA GLU A 308 -14.27 -5.34 12.88
C GLU A 308 -14.49 -4.39 14.07
N GLN A 309 -13.46 -3.65 14.52
CA GLN A 309 -13.60 -2.75 15.67
C GLN A 309 -14.14 -1.37 15.26
N PRO A 310 -14.94 -0.72 16.14
CA PRO A 310 -15.44 0.62 15.87
C PRO A 310 -14.28 1.60 15.62
N GLU A 311 -14.46 2.43 14.59
CA GLU A 311 -13.48 3.43 14.17
C GLU A 311 -12.10 2.86 13.79
N LEU A 312 -11.96 1.54 13.54
CA LEU A 312 -10.68 0.87 13.27
C LEU A 312 -9.64 1.17 14.36
N ARG A 313 -10.07 1.31 15.63
CA ARG A 313 -9.24 1.87 16.70
C ARG A 313 -9.06 0.87 17.83
N ARG A 314 -7.83 0.86 18.36
CA ARG A 314 -7.49 0.15 19.60
C ARG A 314 -6.65 1.03 20.51
N TYR A 315 -6.66 0.70 21.79
CA TYR A 315 -5.78 1.26 22.80
C TYR A 315 -4.86 0.16 23.32
N VAL A 316 -3.57 0.47 23.40
CA VAL A 316 -2.58 -0.33 24.12
C VAL A 316 -2.64 0.09 25.58
N VAL A 317 -3.17 -0.77 26.46
CA VAL A 317 -3.35 -0.47 27.89
C VAL A 317 -2.39 -1.30 28.73
N PHE A 318 -1.70 -0.64 29.65
CA PHE A 318 -0.71 -1.25 30.53
C PHE A 318 -0.47 -0.40 31.78
N ASP A 319 0.36 -0.89 32.71
CA ASP A 319 0.62 -0.25 34.00
C ASP A 319 2.12 0.09 34.19
N ALA A 320 2.47 0.66 35.34
CA ALA A 320 3.84 1.11 35.63
C ALA A 320 4.86 -0.03 35.61
N ARG A 321 4.44 -1.23 36.01
CA ARG A 321 5.28 -2.43 35.98
C ARG A 321 5.59 -2.83 34.55
N VAL A 322 4.59 -2.88 33.68
CA VAL A 322 4.81 -3.19 32.26
C VAL A 322 5.73 -2.17 31.60
N LEU A 323 5.52 -0.87 31.84
CA LEU A 323 6.36 0.16 31.24
C LEU A 323 7.84 0.01 31.66
N ARG A 324 8.08 -0.29 32.93
CA ARG A 324 9.43 -0.44 33.50
C ARG A 324 10.13 -1.72 33.05
N ASP A 325 9.41 -2.84 33.02
CA ASP A 325 10.03 -4.17 32.95
C ASP A 325 9.93 -4.83 31.56
N SER A 326 9.00 -4.38 30.69
CA SER A 326 8.84 -5.00 29.36
C SER A 326 9.94 -4.57 28.37
N PRO A 327 10.21 -5.37 27.33
CA PRO A 327 10.96 -4.89 26.17
C PRO A 327 10.27 -3.68 25.50
N PRO A 328 11.01 -2.85 24.73
CA PRO A 328 10.46 -1.63 24.15
C PRO A 328 9.26 -1.86 23.21
N MET A 329 8.14 -1.18 23.47
CA MET A 329 6.88 -1.40 22.72
C MET A 329 6.71 -0.49 21.49
N ILE A 330 7.56 0.54 21.32
CA ILE A 330 7.54 1.45 20.18
C ILE A 330 8.84 1.30 19.41
N THR A 331 8.74 1.16 18.08
CA THR A 331 9.91 0.99 17.20
C THR A 331 10.84 2.20 17.33
N GLY A 332 12.13 1.94 17.61
CA GLY A 332 13.16 2.98 17.68
C GLY A 332 13.11 3.85 18.94
N ARG A 333 12.36 3.45 19.98
CA ARG A 333 12.31 4.12 21.28
C ARG A 333 12.40 3.11 22.41
N THR A 334 13.05 3.48 23.50
CA THR A 334 12.99 2.77 24.78
C THR A 334 11.69 3.10 25.51
N ASN A 335 11.28 2.26 26.46
CA ASN A 335 10.10 2.55 27.29
C ASN A 335 10.29 3.78 28.18
N ALA A 336 11.51 4.05 28.65
CA ALA A 336 11.80 5.24 29.46
C ALA A 336 11.54 6.54 28.69
N GLU A 337 11.88 6.58 27.39
CA GLU A 337 11.61 7.73 26.51
C GLU A 337 10.10 7.93 26.24
N LEU A 338 9.24 6.94 26.52
CA LEU A 338 7.79 7.11 26.37
C LEU A 338 7.19 7.96 27.49
N LEU A 339 7.85 8.06 28.65
CA LEU A 339 7.39 8.89 29.76
C LEU A 339 7.23 10.36 29.35
N ASP A 340 8.10 10.86 28.49
CA ASP A 340 8.07 12.23 27.98
C ASP A 340 6.92 12.48 26.99
N LEU A 341 6.24 11.42 26.53
CA LEU A 341 5.11 11.51 25.60
C LEU A 341 3.76 11.51 26.32
N PHE A 342 3.66 10.90 27.50
CA PHE A 342 2.39 10.77 28.20
C PHE A 342 1.84 12.12 28.67
N ASP A 343 0.59 12.40 28.31
CA ASP A 343 -0.11 13.67 28.51
C ASP A 343 0.53 14.88 27.80
N VAL A 344 1.52 14.64 26.92
CA VAL A 344 2.13 15.65 26.03
C VAL A 344 1.73 15.39 24.58
N HIS A 345 1.93 14.15 24.12
CA HIS A 345 1.53 13.70 22.81
C HIS A 345 0.04 13.30 22.84
N PRO A 346 -0.80 13.77 21.89
CA PRO A 346 -2.25 13.53 21.93
C PRO A 346 -2.72 12.06 21.95
N MET A 347 -1.85 11.11 21.60
CA MET A 347 -2.16 9.68 21.55
C MET A 347 -1.69 8.92 22.80
N PHE A 348 -0.95 9.57 23.71
CA PHE A 348 -0.37 8.96 24.90
C PHE A 348 -1.04 9.56 26.13
N THR A 349 -1.73 8.73 26.92
CA THR A 349 -2.43 9.16 28.12
C THR A 349 -1.95 8.38 29.33
N ALA A 350 -1.70 9.07 30.44
CA ALA A 350 -1.40 8.45 31.73
C ALA A 350 -2.40 8.87 32.79
N ALA A 351 -2.70 7.98 33.74
CA ALA A 351 -3.53 8.31 34.89
C ALA A 351 -3.18 7.45 36.12
N PRO A 352 -3.32 7.97 37.35
CA PRO A 352 -3.12 7.19 38.58
C PRO A 352 -4.03 5.95 38.69
N THR A 353 -5.24 6.00 38.14
CA THR A 353 -6.25 4.93 38.24
C THR A 353 -6.87 4.62 36.87
N LEU A 354 -7.42 3.40 36.71
CA LEU A 354 -8.14 3.01 35.49
C LEU A 354 -9.37 3.90 35.23
N ALA A 355 -10.07 4.36 36.28
CA ALA A 355 -11.21 5.24 36.16
C ALA A 355 -10.82 6.61 35.58
N GLU A 356 -9.71 7.18 36.05
CA GLU A 356 -9.17 8.42 35.50
C GLU A 356 -8.60 8.22 34.08
N LEU A 357 -7.98 7.06 33.80
CA LEU A 357 -7.52 6.71 32.45
C LEU A 357 -8.70 6.65 31.47
N ALA A 358 -9.79 5.99 31.87
CA ALA A 358 -11.02 5.90 31.11
C ALA A 358 -11.61 7.29 30.83
N ALA A 359 -11.68 8.16 31.85
CA ALA A 359 -12.16 9.53 31.71
C ALA A 359 -11.31 10.35 30.72
N LYS A 360 -9.98 10.27 30.80
CA LYS A 360 -9.07 11.00 29.89
C LYS A 360 -9.10 10.49 28.45
N THR A 361 -9.27 9.18 28.27
CA THR A 361 -9.24 8.54 26.93
C THR A 361 -10.62 8.50 26.25
N GLY A 362 -11.70 8.68 27.01
CA GLY A 362 -13.08 8.50 26.56
C GLY A 362 -13.55 7.04 26.55
N LEU A 363 -12.78 6.11 27.12
CA LEU A 363 -13.19 4.70 27.25
C LEU A 363 -14.28 4.54 28.32
N PRO A 364 -15.20 3.57 28.20
CA PRO A 364 -16.17 3.28 29.26
C PRO A 364 -15.48 2.72 30.51
N ALA A 365 -15.60 3.43 31.64
CA ALA A 365 -14.87 3.12 32.87
C ALA A 365 -15.17 1.71 33.41
N ASP A 366 -16.44 1.32 33.49
CA ASP A 366 -16.85 0.01 34.00
C ASP A 366 -16.35 -1.12 33.09
N ALA A 367 -16.40 -0.94 31.76
CA ALA A 367 -15.96 -1.96 30.81
C ALA A 367 -14.43 -2.13 30.83
N LEU A 368 -13.68 -1.02 30.95
CA LEU A 368 -12.23 -1.08 31.06
C LEU A 368 -11.80 -1.76 32.38
N ALA A 369 -12.44 -1.38 33.50
CA ALA A 369 -12.17 -1.98 34.80
C ALA A 369 -12.48 -3.49 34.81
N ALA A 370 -13.63 -3.89 34.26
CA ALA A 370 -14.00 -5.29 34.12
C ALA A 370 -12.99 -6.06 33.25
N THR A 371 -12.58 -5.50 32.11
CA THR A 371 -11.59 -6.12 31.22
C THR A 371 -10.25 -6.37 31.91
N VAL A 372 -9.76 -5.41 32.69
CA VAL A 372 -8.50 -5.58 33.46
C VAL A 372 -8.68 -6.61 34.58
N ALA A 373 -9.81 -6.58 35.29
CA ALA A 373 -10.12 -7.56 36.33
C ALA A 373 -10.19 -8.99 35.77
N ASP A 374 -10.87 -9.18 34.63
CA ASP A 374 -10.99 -10.48 33.96
C ASP A 374 -9.63 -11.00 33.48
N TYR A 375 -8.77 -10.14 32.90
CA TYR A 375 -7.41 -10.50 32.52
C TYR A 375 -6.59 -10.96 33.74
N ASN A 376 -6.63 -10.22 34.85
CA ASN A 376 -5.91 -10.56 36.08
C ASN A 376 -6.43 -11.86 36.70
N ALA A 377 -7.75 -12.09 36.72
CA ALA A 377 -8.35 -13.31 37.25
C ALA A 377 -8.03 -14.55 36.41
N ALA A 378 -7.99 -14.42 35.08
CA ALA A 378 -7.57 -15.49 34.18
C ALA A 378 -6.09 -15.86 34.37
N LEU A 379 -5.25 -14.89 34.71
CA LEU A 379 -3.85 -15.11 35.05
C LEU A 379 -3.70 -15.85 36.39
N ASP A 380 -4.38 -15.39 37.44
CA ASP A 380 -4.31 -15.98 38.80
C ASP A 380 -4.77 -17.44 38.85
N SER A 381 -5.87 -17.73 38.15
CA SER A 381 -6.44 -19.07 38.11
C SER A 381 -5.60 -20.06 37.30
N GLY A 382 -4.63 -19.58 36.52
CA GLY A 382 -3.92 -20.39 35.52
C GLY A 382 -4.81 -20.91 34.39
N GLY A 383 -6.06 -20.42 34.30
CA GLY A 383 -7.05 -20.84 33.30
C GLY A 383 -6.70 -20.37 31.89
N PRO A 384 -7.41 -20.89 30.87
CA PRO A 384 -7.27 -20.41 29.50
C PRO A 384 -7.71 -18.94 29.39
N ASP A 385 -6.99 -18.16 28.60
CA ASP A 385 -7.43 -16.82 28.23
C ASP A 385 -8.65 -16.90 27.28
N PRO A 386 -9.69 -16.05 27.43
CA PRO A 386 -10.88 -16.09 26.57
C PRO A 386 -10.60 -15.94 25.07
N PHE A 387 -9.47 -15.30 24.71
CA PHE A 387 -9.05 -15.13 23.32
C PHE A 387 -7.95 -16.11 22.91
N GLY A 388 -7.49 -16.97 23.83
CA GLY A 388 -6.41 -17.92 23.59
C GLY A 388 -5.00 -17.36 23.77
N ARG A 389 -4.84 -16.16 24.38
CA ARG A 389 -3.51 -15.61 24.69
C ARG A 389 -2.70 -16.54 25.57
N ARG A 390 -1.44 -16.78 25.18
CA ARG A 390 -0.52 -17.68 25.90
C ARG A 390 0.47 -16.91 26.78
N HIS A 391 1.08 -15.86 26.24
CA HIS A 391 2.07 -15.06 26.98
C HIS A 391 1.40 -14.01 27.87
N ARG A 392 1.37 -14.25 29.19
CA ARG A 392 0.73 -13.39 30.20
C ARG A 392 1.70 -13.18 31.39
N PRO A 393 2.70 -12.29 31.26
CA PRO A 393 3.84 -12.27 32.18
C PRO A 393 3.51 -11.64 33.55
N VAL A 394 2.59 -10.68 33.58
CA VAL A 394 2.25 -9.90 34.78
C VAL A 394 0.77 -9.52 34.81
N ARG A 395 0.28 -9.24 36.03
CA ARG A 395 -0.99 -8.55 36.29
C ARG A 395 -0.87 -7.08 35.91
N LEU A 396 -2.02 -6.45 35.64
CA LEU A 396 -2.15 -5.00 35.48
C LEU A 396 -2.82 -4.43 36.73
N GLU A 397 -2.03 -3.92 37.67
CA GLU A 397 -2.54 -3.45 38.97
C GLU A 397 -1.70 -2.32 39.61
N GLU A 398 -0.50 -2.06 39.08
CA GLU A 398 0.44 -1.07 39.62
C GLU A 398 0.31 0.27 38.90
N GLY A 399 -0.48 1.19 39.47
CA GLY A 399 -0.60 2.55 38.95
C GLY A 399 0.74 3.32 38.95
N PRO A 400 0.92 4.32 38.08
CA PRO A 400 -0.03 4.81 37.08
C PRO A 400 -0.31 3.81 35.95
N PHE A 401 -1.48 3.96 35.35
CA PHE A 401 -1.93 3.24 34.16
C PHE A 401 -1.75 4.12 32.93
N TYR A 402 -1.50 3.46 31.80
CA TYR A 402 -1.16 4.09 30.54
C TYR A 402 -2.04 3.58 29.42
N ALA A 403 -2.35 4.45 28.46
CA ALA A 403 -3.01 4.11 27.22
C ALA A 403 -2.30 4.77 26.04
N ILE A 404 -2.00 3.99 25.00
CA ILE A 404 -1.54 4.52 23.70
C ILE A 404 -2.66 4.27 22.68
N ARG A 405 -3.22 5.34 22.14
CA ARG A 405 -4.22 5.26 21.06
C ARG A 405 -3.54 4.88 19.75
N VAL A 406 -4.00 3.78 19.16
CA VAL A 406 -3.48 3.23 17.91
C VAL A 406 -4.61 3.15 16.89
N GLN A 407 -4.34 3.63 15.68
CA GLN A 407 -5.35 3.82 14.63
C GLN A 407 -5.03 2.94 13.43
N GLY A 408 -5.97 2.06 13.06
CA GLY A 408 -5.96 1.33 11.80
C GLY A 408 -5.95 2.31 10.63
N ALA A 409 -5.04 2.06 9.69
CA ALA A 409 -4.90 2.88 8.50
C ALA A 409 -4.43 2.05 7.31
N SER A 410 -4.84 2.47 6.11
CA SER A 410 -4.32 1.99 4.84
C SER A 410 -3.47 3.07 4.17
N VAL A 411 -2.42 2.64 3.48
CA VAL A 411 -1.58 3.50 2.62
C VAL A 411 -1.77 3.19 1.14
N THR A 412 -2.73 2.32 0.82
CA THR A 412 -3.08 1.90 -0.55
C THR A 412 -4.57 2.12 -0.80
N SER A 413 -4.89 2.42 -2.04
CA SER A 413 -6.26 2.55 -2.52
C SER A 413 -6.82 1.17 -2.85
N THR A 414 -7.90 0.75 -2.19
CA THR A 414 -8.44 -0.61 -2.32
C THR A 414 -9.19 -0.84 -3.62
N VAL A 415 -10.08 0.10 -3.97
CA VAL A 415 -10.90 0.03 -5.19
C VAL A 415 -10.08 0.52 -6.37
N GLY A 416 -10.33 -0.04 -7.55
CA GLY A 416 -9.72 0.47 -8.77
C GLY A 416 -10.43 0.01 -10.03
N LEU A 417 -9.85 0.36 -11.17
CA LEU A 417 -10.43 0.06 -12.49
C LEU A 417 -10.42 -1.45 -12.77
N ALA A 418 -11.55 -1.97 -13.23
CA ALA A 418 -11.63 -3.32 -13.77
C ALA A 418 -10.85 -3.39 -15.09
N VAL A 419 -9.99 -4.40 -15.23
CA VAL A 419 -9.24 -4.67 -16.46
C VAL A 419 -9.32 -6.15 -16.83
N GLY A 420 -9.18 -6.45 -18.13
CA GLY A 420 -9.01 -7.81 -18.63
C GLY A 420 -7.57 -8.34 -18.45
N ALA A 421 -7.35 -9.59 -18.87
CA ALA A 421 -6.02 -10.23 -18.86
C ALA A 421 -4.98 -9.51 -19.75
N ASP A 422 -5.44 -8.68 -20.68
CA ASP A 422 -4.63 -7.84 -21.57
C ASP A 422 -4.47 -6.40 -21.05
N LEU A 423 -4.86 -6.14 -19.79
CA LEU A 423 -4.85 -4.84 -19.11
C LEU A 423 -5.78 -3.78 -19.71
N ARG A 424 -6.63 -4.13 -20.70
CA ARG A 424 -7.63 -3.20 -21.22
C ARG A 424 -8.71 -2.96 -20.19
N VAL A 425 -9.04 -1.68 -20.00
CA VAL A 425 -10.11 -1.25 -19.10
C VAL A 425 -11.44 -1.85 -19.56
N LEU A 426 -12.24 -2.31 -18.62
CA LEU A 426 -13.57 -2.85 -18.85
C LEU A 426 -14.64 -1.82 -18.47
N ASP A 427 -15.76 -1.81 -19.18
CA ASP A 427 -16.95 -1.10 -18.75
C ASP A 427 -17.81 -1.94 -17.79
N GLU A 428 -18.94 -1.38 -17.35
CA GLU A 428 -19.92 -2.04 -16.47
C GLU A 428 -20.53 -3.32 -17.07
N ALA A 429 -20.53 -3.48 -18.40
CA ALA A 429 -20.97 -4.71 -19.06
C ALA A 429 -19.85 -5.76 -19.16
N GLY A 430 -18.63 -5.43 -18.74
CA GLY A 430 -17.46 -6.30 -18.85
C GLY A 430 -16.79 -6.26 -20.23
N GLU A 431 -17.20 -5.35 -21.11
CA GLU A 431 -16.64 -5.21 -22.44
C GLU A 431 -15.37 -4.33 -22.39
N PRO A 432 -14.30 -4.66 -23.14
CA PRO A 432 -13.07 -3.89 -23.11
C PRO A 432 -13.17 -2.61 -23.96
N PHE A 433 -12.55 -1.52 -23.51
CA PHE A 433 -12.25 -0.39 -24.39
C PHE A 433 -11.23 -0.81 -25.46
N GLU A 434 -11.27 -0.21 -26.65
CA GLU A 434 -10.42 -0.65 -27.76
C GLU A 434 -8.93 -0.41 -27.50
N ASN A 435 -8.59 0.73 -26.87
CA ASN A 435 -7.21 1.21 -26.74
C ASN A 435 -6.93 1.93 -25.41
N LEU A 436 -7.75 1.69 -24.38
CA LEU A 436 -7.55 2.22 -23.04
C LEU A 436 -7.14 1.08 -22.10
N SER A 437 -5.95 1.19 -21.51
CA SER A 437 -5.41 0.25 -20.54
C SER A 437 -5.15 0.93 -19.20
N ALA A 438 -5.05 0.15 -18.12
CA ALA A 438 -4.69 0.66 -16.80
C ALA A 438 -3.64 -0.22 -16.10
N ALA A 439 -2.79 0.40 -15.29
CA ALA A 439 -1.77 -0.30 -14.53
C ALA A 439 -1.41 0.43 -13.21
N GLY A 440 -0.76 -0.30 -12.31
CA GLY A 440 -0.34 0.21 -11.00
C GLY A 440 -1.47 0.29 -9.98
N GLU A 441 -1.32 1.15 -8.98
CA GLU A 441 -2.31 1.31 -7.90
C GLU A 441 -3.68 1.77 -8.41
N LEU A 442 -3.79 2.24 -9.65
CA LEU A 442 -5.08 2.57 -10.28
C LEU A 442 -6.01 1.34 -10.41
N LEU A 443 -5.45 0.13 -10.42
CA LEU A 443 -6.22 -1.12 -10.34
C LEU A 443 -6.73 -1.40 -8.92
N GLY A 444 -6.27 -0.69 -7.91
CA GLY A 444 -6.64 -0.93 -6.53
C GLY A 444 -5.97 -2.17 -5.94
N SER A 445 -5.62 -2.09 -4.66
CA SER A 445 -5.00 -3.21 -3.96
C SER A 445 -5.91 -4.43 -3.83
N GLY A 446 -7.23 -4.22 -3.83
CA GLY A 446 -8.20 -5.30 -3.70
C GLY A 446 -8.13 -6.32 -4.84
N GLN A 447 -7.68 -5.94 -6.04
CA GLN A 447 -7.54 -6.87 -7.17
C GLN A 447 -6.26 -7.72 -7.08
N LEU A 448 -5.16 -7.20 -6.52
CA LEU A 448 -3.88 -7.91 -6.48
C LEU A 448 -3.58 -8.60 -5.16
N MET A 449 -4.19 -8.15 -4.07
CA MET A 449 -3.96 -8.67 -2.72
C MET A 449 -5.24 -9.20 -2.05
N GLY A 450 -6.41 -8.99 -2.66
CA GLY A 450 -7.68 -9.35 -2.05
C GLY A 450 -7.89 -8.62 -0.73
N LYS A 451 -8.57 -9.26 0.22
CA LYS A 451 -8.87 -8.76 1.56
C LYS A 451 -7.70 -8.93 2.54
N SER A 452 -6.47 -8.89 2.05
CA SER A 452 -5.23 -9.09 2.83
C SER A 452 -4.10 -8.21 2.29
N PHE A 453 -3.01 -8.07 3.04
CA PHE A 453 -1.78 -7.48 2.51
C PHE A 453 -0.79 -8.57 2.10
N CYS A 454 -0.55 -8.68 0.79
CA CYS A 454 0.47 -9.56 0.23
C CYS A 454 1.74 -8.76 -0.07
N GLY A 455 2.78 -8.91 0.75
CA GLY A 455 3.99 -8.08 0.68
C GLY A 455 4.63 -8.07 -0.72
N GLY A 456 4.76 -6.91 -1.35
CA GLY A 456 5.33 -6.77 -2.70
C GLY A 456 4.36 -6.82 -3.88
N MET A 457 3.11 -7.22 -3.66
CA MET A 457 2.07 -7.34 -4.71
C MET A 457 1.41 -6.02 -5.12
N MET A 458 2.03 -4.88 -4.81
CA MET A 458 1.65 -3.58 -5.37
C MET A 458 2.75 -3.06 -6.29
N ALA A 459 3.97 -2.93 -5.79
CA ALA A 459 5.06 -2.37 -6.57
C ALA A 459 5.53 -3.31 -7.69
N THR A 460 5.66 -4.62 -7.45
CA THR A 460 6.04 -5.56 -8.51
C THR A 460 5.01 -5.56 -9.64
N PRO A 461 3.70 -5.83 -9.39
CA PRO A 461 2.72 -5.85 -10.47
C PRO A 461 2.58 -4.51 -11.20
N ALA A 462 2.72 -3.37 -10.50
CA ALA A 462 2.73 -2.06 -11.15
C ALA A 462 3.79 -1.96 -12.25
N MET A 463 5.04 -2.33 -11.94
CA MET A 463 6.14 -2.33 -12.91
C MET A 463 5.96 -3.40 -13.99
N THR A 464 5.52 -4.58 -13.59
CA THR A 464 5.27 -5.71 -14.50
C THR A 464 4.20 -5.38 -15.53
N PHE A 465 3.07 -4.82 -15.13
CA PHE A 465 1.98 -4.43 -16.03
C PHE A 465 2.39 -3.25 -16.92
N GLY A 466 3.19 -2.31 -16.40
CA GLY A 466 3.81 -1.27 -17.21
C GLY A 466 4.68 -1.86 -18.32
N LEU A 467 5.59 -2.77 -17.96
CA LEU A 467 6.44 -3.49 -18.90
C LEU A 467 5.61 -4.19 -19.97
N LEU A 468 4.60 -4.99 -19.59
CA LEU A 468 3.76 -5.73 -20.52
C LEU A 468 2.99 -4.81 -21.48
N TYR A 469 2.46 -3.69 -21.00
CA TYR A 469 1.83 -2.68 -21.87
C TYR A 469 2.84 -2.12 -22.88
N GLY A 470 4.05 -1.76 -22.43
CA GLY A 470 5.10 -1.26 -23.30
C GLY A 470 5.52 -2.27 -24.39
N GLU A 471 5.44 -3.57 -24.13
CA GLU A 471 5.66 -4.66 -25.09
C GLU A 471 4.49 -4.92 -26.03
N ALA A 472 3.27 -4.63 -25.59
CA ALA A 472 2.08 -4.80 -26.42
C ALA A 472 1.92 -3.67 -27.45
N LEU A 473 2.51 -2.50 -27.22
CA LEU A 473 2.46 -1.39 -28.18
C LEU A 473 3.03 -1.81 -29.54
N ALA A 474 2.33 -1.47 -30.62
CA ALA A 474 2.79 -1.76 -31.96
C ALA A 474 4.03 -0.90 -32.29
N THR A 475 5.08 -1.53 -32.82
CA THR A 475 6.15 -0.81 -33.50
C THR A 475 5.59 -0.29 -34.82
N ASN A 476 5.77 1.00 -35.14
CA ASN A 476 5.48 1.48 -36.49
C ASN A 476 6.24 0.59 -37.46
N GLY A 477 5.51 -0.10 -38.34
CA GLY A 477 6.09 -1.01 -39.32
C GLY A 477 7.20 -0.30 -40.10
N ALA A 478 8.35 -0.97 -40.22
CA ALA A 478 9.40 -0.60 -41.16
C ALA A 478 8.92 -0.78 -42.61
#